data_AF-A0A2R6F0V5-F1
#
_entry.id   AF-A0A2R6F0V5-F1
#
_cell.length_a   1.000
_cell.length_b   1.000
_cell.length_c   1.000
_cell.angle_alpha   90.00
_cell.angle_beta   90.00
_cell.angle_gamma   90.00
#
_symmetry.space_group_name_H-M   'P 1'
#
loop_
_entity.id
_entity.type
_entity.pdbx_description
1 polymer ?
#
loop_
_entity_poly.entity_id
_entity_poly.type
_entity_poly.pdbx_seq_one_letter_code
_entity_poly.pdbx_strand_id
1 'polypeptide(L)'
;MRSGRPGKRAERIDAPSGKPDALSTHLDTVEGIAERVGAGLVAPPLVLDRFYLQVVSFFVNEADEGSADAVRELRSGASDCGPARDALGALDESGRERARDAAVEAVGVAHEEYATALESMGLDPKPVC
;
A
#
# COMPACT_ATOMS: atom_id res chain seq x y z
N MET A 1 -34.88 -2.25 12.84
CA MET A 1 -34.00 -2.99 13.78
C MET A 1 -33.22 -4.06 13.02
N ARG A 2 -31.94 -3.80 12.69
CA ARG A 2 -30.96 -4.85 12.39
C ARG A 2 -29.92 -4.78 13.50
N SER A 3 -30.10 -5.65 14.49
CA SER A 3 -29.15 -5.88 15.57
C SER A 3 -27.96 -6.66 14.99
N GLY A 4 -26.96 -5.96 14.45
CA GLY A 4 -25.64 -6.54 14.19
C GLY A 4 -24.93 -6.75 15.52
N ARG A 5 -24.75 -8.01 15.93
CA ARG A 5 -24.14 -8.40 17.20
C ARG A 5 -22.70 -7.84 17.26
N PRO A 6 -22.29 -7.08 18.30
CA PRO A 6 -20.95 -6.49 18.40
C PRO A 6 -19.80 -7.50 18.53
N GLY A 7 -20.10 -8.80 18.70
CA GLY A 7 -19.10 -9.87 18.85
C GLY A 7 -18.32 -10.24 17.59
N LYS A 8 -18.86 -10.05 16.38
CA LYS A 8 -18.19 -10.50 15.14
C LYS A 8 -16.94 -9.69 14.75
N ARG A 9 -16.78 -8.46 15.26
CA ARG A 9 -15.57 -7.64 14.99
C ARG A 9 -14.42 -7.98 15.94
N ALA A 10 -14.70 -8.34 17.20
CA ALA A 10 -13.68 -8.66 18.20
C ALA A 10 -12.97 -9.98 17.90
N GLU A 11 -13.68 -10.99 17.39
CA GLU A 11 -13.12 -12.30 16.98
C GLU A 11 -12.05 -12.23 15.88
N ARG A 12 -11.88 -11.08 15.20
CA ARG A 12 -10.89 -10.92 14.13
C ARG A 12 -9.51 -10.48 14.60
N ILE A 13 -9.38 -9.90 15.80
CA ILE A 13 -8.10 -9.34 16.27
C ILE A 13 -7.15 -10.48 16.70
N ASP A 14 -7.70 -11.59 17.18
CA ASP A 14 -6.96 -12.80 17.56
C ASP A 14 -6.81 -13.82 16.41
N ALA A 15 -7.24 -13.46 15.19
CA ALA A 15 -7.02 -14.32 14.04
C ALA A 15 -5.50 -14.41 13.76
N PRO A 16 -4.96 -15.61 13.48
CA PRO A 16 -3.55 -15.72 13.11
C PRO A 16 -3.28 -14.80 11.92
N SER A 17 -2.19 -14.04 11.99
CA SER A 17 -1.77 -13.21 10.87
C SER A 17 -1.65 -14.09 9.64
N GLY A 18 -2.24 -13.66 8.53
CA GLY A 18 -2.06 -14.33 7.24
C GLY A 18 -0.57 -14.37 6.86
N LYS A 19 -0.26 -15.12 5.80
CA LYS A 19 1.08 -15.04 5.21
C LYS A 19 1.34 -13.57 4.80
N PRO A 20 2.51 -12.99 5.15
CA PRO A 20 2.84 -11.64 4.73
C PRO A 20 2.85 -11.56 3.19
N ASP A 21 2.47 -10.39 2.68
CA ASP A 21 2.61 -10.06 1.26
C ASP A 21 4.09 -9.93 0.86
N ALA A 22 4.34 -9.84 -0.44
CA ALA A 22 5.70 -9.76 -0.99
C ALA A 22 6.42 -8.49 -0.53
N LEU A 23 5.71 -7.36 -0.45
CA LEU A 23 6.27 -6.10 0.04
C LEU A 23 6.73 -6.22 1.49
N SER A 24 5.89 -6.73 2.38
CA SER A 24 6.20 -6.94 3.80
C SER A 24 7.40 -7.88 3.97
N THR A 25 7.44 -8.96 3.18
CA THR A 25 8.57 -9.90 3.17
C THR A 25 9.86 -9.21 2.68
N HIS A 26 9.77 -8.35 1.67
CA HIS A 26 10.92 -7.59 1.16
C HIS A 26 11.44 -6.57 2.18
N LEU A 27 10.55 -5.85 2.87
CA LEU A 27 10.92 -4.86 3.88
C LEU A 27 11.74 -5.45 5.03
N ASP A 28 11.50 -6.72 5.40
CA ASP A 28 12.29 -7.43 6.40
C ASP A 28 13.76 -7.63 5.99
N THR A 29 14.07 -7.52 4.71
CA THR A 29 15.42 -7.68 4.16
C THR A 29 16.16 -6.36 3.97
N VAL A 30 15.49 -5.22 4.12
CA VAL A 30 16.06 -3.90 3.80
C VAL A 30 16.99 -3.40 4.90
N GLU A 31 18.26 -3.26 4.56
CA GLU A 31 19.31 -2.76 5.44
C GLU A 31 19.77 -1.36 5.05
N GLY A 32 20.16 -0.57 6.06
CA GLY A 32 20.61 0.82 5.86
C GLY A 32 19.52 1.85 6.10
N ILE A 33 19.93 3.05 6.55
CA ILE A 33 18.97 4.11 6.90
C ILE A 33 18.30 4.65 5.63
N ALA A 34 19.08 4.95 4.59
CA ALA A 34 18.56 5.51 3.35
C ALA A 34 17.60 4.54 2.65
N GLU A 35 17.99 3.27 2.57
CA GLU A 35 17.21 2.20 1.95
C GLU A 35 15.90 1.99 2.70
N ARG A 36 15.90 2.00 4.04
CA ARG A 36 14.67 1.93 4.86
C ARG A 36 13.78 3.16 4.70
N VAL A 37 14.35 4.35 4.53
CA VAL A 37 13.55 5.55 4.19
C VAL A 37 12.87 5.36 2.82
N GLY A 38 13.62 4.89 1.83
CA GLY A 38 13.10 4.58 0.50
C GLY A 38 12.01 3.51 0.51
N ALA A 39 12.41 2.27 0.79
CA ALA A 39 11.53 1.11 0.74
C ALA A 39 10.40 1.19 1.77
N GLY A 40 10.67 1.67 2.99
CA GLY A 40 9.72 1.62 4.11
C GLY A 40 8.87 2.86 4.33
N LEU A 41 9.31 4.05 3.87
CA LEU A 41 8.54 5.30 4.06
C LEU A 41 8.07 5.92 2.75
N VAL A 42 8.82 5.78 1.65
CA VAL A 42 8.41 6.32 0.35
C VAL A 42 7.53 5.34 -0.41
N ALA A 43 7.90 4.06 -0.48
CA ALA A 43 7.18 3.08 -1.29
C ALA A 43 5.73 2.83 -0.81
N PRO A 44 5.45 2.60 0.49
CA PRO A 44 4.11 2.23 0.94
C PRO A 44 3.02 3.27 0.63
N PRO A 45 3.19 4.58 0.89
CA PRO A 45 2.15 5.55 0.55
C PRO A 45 1.87 5.64 -0.96
N LEU A 46 2.86 5.39 -1.82
CA LEU A 46 2.66 5.34 -3.28
C LEU A 46 1.85 4.12 -3.71
N VAL A 47 2.16 2.95 -3.14
CA VAL A 47 1.40 1.70 -3.40
C VAL A 47 -0.03 1.84 -2.90
N LEU A 48 -0.21 2.37 -1.69
CA LEU A 48 -1.52 2.56 -1.07
C LEU A 48 -2.36 3.60 -1.82
N ASP A 49 -1.75 4.65 -2.37
CA ASP A 49 -2.46 5.62 -3.20
C ASP A 49 -3.16 4.94 -4.39
N ARG A 50 -2.43 4.08 -5.10
CA ARG A 50 -2.95 3.37 -6.27
C ARG A 50 -3.97 2.31 -5.88
N PHE A 51 -3.71 1.56 -4.80
CA PHE A 51 -4.65 0.57 -4.28
C PHE A 51 -5.99 1.22 -3.93
N TYR A 52 -5.98 2.27 -3.11
CA TYR A 52 -7.22 2.93 -2.71
C TYR A 52 -7.93 3.64 -3.86
N LEU A 53 -7.19 4.15 -4.87
CA LEU A 53 -7.82 4.67 -6.08
C LEU A 53 -8.67 3.61 -6.80
N GLN A 54 -8.21 2.36 -6.88
CA GLN A 54 -9.01 1.27 -7.46
C GLN A 54 -10.25 0.97 -6.62
N VAL A 55 -10.12 0.99 -5.29
CA VAL A 55 -11.25 0.78 -4.37
C VAL A 55 -12.29 1.91 -4.49
N VAL A 56 -11.85 3.18 -4.63
CA VAL A 56 -12.76 4.31 -4.90
C VAL A 56 -13.49 4.09 -6.22
N SER A 57 -12.78 3.73 -7.29
CA SER A 57 -13.38 3.47 -8.60
C SER A 57 -14.43 2.36 -8.56
N PHE A 58 -14.20 1.30 -7.76
CA PHE A 58 -15.19 0.25 -7.53
C PHE A 58 -16.50 0.83 -6.95
N PHE A 59 -16.44 1.59 -5.84
CA PHE A 59 -17.65 2.13 -5.21
C PHE A 59 -18.36 3.18 -6.06
N VAL A 60 -17.61 3.99 -6.82
CA VAL A 60 -18.19 4.94 -7.79
C VAL A 60 -18.97 4.19 -8.88
N ASN A 61 -18.43 3.08 -9.40
CA ASN A 61 -19.12 2.27 -10.42
C ASN A 61 -20.40 1.61 -9.87
N GLU A 62 -20.43 1.29 -8.58
CA GLU A 62 -21.61 0.76 -7.88
C GLU A 62 -22.61 1.85 -7.42
N ALA A 63 -22.34 3.12 -7.75
CA ALA A 63 -23.11 4.28 -7.30
C ALA A 63 -23.23 4.39 -5.76
N ASP A 64 -22.24 3.90 -5.02
CA ASP A 64 -22.13 4.00 -3.56
C ASP A 64 -21.17 5.14 -3.16
N GLU A 65 -21.67 6.38 -3.24
CA GLU A 65 -20.88 7.58 -2.91
C GLU A 65 -20.44 7.63 -1.45
N GLY A 66 -21.24 7.07 -0.52
CA GLY A 66 -20.91 7.07 0.91
C GLY A 66 -19.68 6.22 1.21
N SER A 67 -19.60 5.03 0.60
CA SER A 67 -18.40 4.19 0.72
C SER A 67 -17.22 4.78 -0.07
N ALA A 68 -17.48 5.40 -1.23
CA ALA A 68 -16.43 6.08 -2.00
C ALA A 68 -15.77 7.20 -1.19
N ASP A 69 -16.55 8.04 -0.50
CA ASP A 69 -16.04 9.12 0.35
C ASP A 69 -15.23 8.59 1.55
N ALA A 70 -15.73 7.56 2.23
CA ALA A 70 -14.99 6.93 3.32
C ALA A 70 -13.62 6.39 2.85
N VAL A 71 -13.56 5.82 1.65
CA VAL A 71 -12.30 5.33 1.07
C VAL A 71 -11.39 6.49 0.62
N ARG A 72 -11.95 7.61 0.14
CA ARG A 72 -11.15 8.82 -0.17
C ARG A 72 -10.44 9.37 1.08
N GLU A 73 -11.10 9.36 2.23
CA GLU A 73 -10.48 9.75 3.51
C GLU A 73 -9.35 8.79 3.89
N LEU A 74 -9.58 7.47 3.80
CA LEU A 74 -8.54 6.46 4.05
C LEU A 74 -7.35 6.63 3.12
N ARG A 75 -7.61 6.84 1.82
CA ARG A 75 -6.57 7.11 0.82
C ARG A 75 -5.71 8.30 1.23
N SER A 76 -6.34 9.43 1.58
CA SER A 76 -5.62 10.64 1.94
C SER A 76 -4.68 10.45 3.14
N GLY A 77 -5.07 9.65 4.13
CA GLY A 77 -4.19 9.34 5.26
C GLY A 77 -3.10 8.33 4.89
N ALA A 78 -3.46 7.31 4.11
CA ALA A 78 -2.55 6.23 3.74
C ALA A 78 -1.48 6.64 2.71
N SER A 79 -1.79 7.60 1.82
CA SER A 79 -0.85 8.11 0.82
C SER A 79 -0.11 9.38 1.24
N ASP A 80 -0.20 9.77 2.52
CA ASP A 80 0.55 10.92 3.02
C ASP A 80 2.06 10.66 2.98
N CYS A 81 2.74 11.41 2.12
CA CYS A 81 4.20 11.38 1.97
C CYS A 81 4.91 12.38 2.88
N GLY A 82 4.22 13.10 3.77
CA GLY A 82 4.82 14.07 4.70
C GLY A 82 6.01 13.50 5.49
N PRO A 83 5.83 12.41 6.25
CA PRO A 83 6.92 11.78 7.01
C PRO A 83 8.09 11.32 6.13
N ALA A 84 7.80 10.84 4.92
CA ALA A 84 8.81 10.42 3.96
C ALA A 84 9.64 11.59 3.45
N ARG A 85 9.00 12.75 3.17
CA ARG A 85 9.70 13.97 2.75
C ARG A 85 10.62 14.49 3.84
N ASP A 86 10.16 14.49 5.09
CA ASP A 86 10.99 14.91 6.23
C ASP A 86 12.21 14.00 6.40
N ALA A 87 12.02 12.68 6.29
CA ALA A 87 13.12 11.72 6.36
C ALA A 87 14.11 11.86 5.20
N LEU A 88 13.64 12.07 3.97
CA LEU A 88 14.50 12.34 2.81
C LEU A 88 15.28 13.65 2.95
N GLY A 89 14.70 14.66 3.59
CA GLY A 89 15.36 15.94 3.87
C GLY A 89 16.55 15.84 4.83
N ALA A 90 16.60 14.79 5.65
CA ALA A 90 17.70 14.51 6.57
C ALA A 90 18.87 13.74 5.91
N LEU A 91 18.69 13.20 4.70
CA LEU A 91 19.73 12.48 3.97
C LEU A 91 20.64 13.43 3.17
N ASP A 92 21.86 12.99 2.88
CA ASP A 92 22.71 13.60 1.87
C ASP A 92 22.29 13.17 0.45
N GLU A 93 22.98 13.68 -0.58
CA GLU A 93 22.62 13.37 -1.98
C GLU A 93 22.72 11.87 -2.28
N SER A 94 23.84 11.23 -1.91
CA SER A 94 24.01 9.79 -2.11
C SER A 94 22.99 8.96 -1.31
N GLY A 95 22.60 9.40 -0.12
CA GLY A 95 21.52 8.81 0.65
C GLY A 95 20.18 8.93 -0.06
N ARG A 96 19.86 10.06 -0.68
CA ARG A 96 18.63 10.22 -1.47
C ARG A 96 18.61 9.32 -2.70
N GLU A 97 19.73 9.15 -3.38
CA GLU A 97 19.85 8.21 -4.52
C GLU A 97 19.56 6.77 -4.07
N ARG A 98 20.21 6.31 -2.99
CA ARG A 98 19.96 4.96 -2.44
C ARG A 98 18.52 4.78 -1.94
N ALA A 99 17.94 5.80 -1.31
CA ALA A 99 16.54 5.78 -0.90
C ALA A 99 15.61 5.67 -2.12
N ARG A 100 15.89 6.41 -3.19
CA ARG A 100 15.12 6.33 -4.44
C ARG A 100 15.17 4.92 -5.03
N ASP A 101 16.35 4.33 -5.12
CA ASP A 101 16.53 3.01 -5.72
C ASP A 101 15.81 1.93 -4.89
N ALA A 102 15.94 1.98 -3.55
CA ALA A 102 15.20 1.09 -2.66
C ALA A 102 13.67 1.28 -2.74
N ALA A 103 13.19 2.51 -2.92
CA ALA A 103 11.76 2.76 -3.14
C ALA A 103 11.26 2.17 -4.46
N VAL A 104 12.04 2.29 -5.54
CA VAL A 104 11.71 1.70 -6.85
C VAL A 104 11.64 0.18 -6.75
N GLU A 105 12.61 -0.45 -6.08
CA GLU A 105 12.61 -1.90 -5.86
C GLU A 105 11.37 -2.34 -5.07
N ALA A 106 11.06 -1.69 -3.96
CA ALA A 106 9.91 -2.02 -3.13
C ALA A 106 8.56 -1.87 -3.88
N VAL A 107 8.40 -0.80 -4.68
CA VAL A 107 7.22 -0.64 -5.56
C VAL A 107 7.18 -1.77 -6.60
N GLY A 108 8.33 -2.14 -7.16
CA GLY A 108 8.46 -3.26 -8.10
C GLY A 108 7.98 -4.58 -7.51
N VAL A 109 8.43 -4.93 -6.30
CA VAL A 109 8.00 -6.13 -5.58
C VAL A 109 6.49 -6.16 -5.37
N ALA A 110 5.90 -5.05 -4.91
CA ALA A 110 4.45 -4.96 -4.72
C ALA A 110 3.69 -5.10 -6.05
N HIS A 111 4.21 -4.50 -7.12
CA HIS A 111 3.62 -4.59 -8.45
C HIS A 111 3.71 -6.00 -9.04
N GLU A 112 4.83 -6.71 -8.86
CA GLU A 112 5.01 -8.07 -9.35
C GLU A 112 4.02 -9.06 -8.72
N GLU A 113 3.78 -8.96 -7.41
CA GLU A 113 2.75 -9.77 -6.73
C GLU A 113 1.35 -9.46 -7.28
N TYR A 114 1.04 -8.17 -7.46
CA TYR A 114 -0.22 -7.72 -8.04
C TYR A 114 -0.43 -8.23 -9.47
N ALA A 115 0.59 -8.08 -10.33
CA ALA A 115 0.55 -8.53 -11.72
C ALA A 115 0.39 -10.05 -11.80
N THR A 116 1.15 -10.79 -11.00
CA THR A 116 1.03 -12.26 -10.91
C THR A 116 -0.38 -12.68 -10.49
N ALA A 117 -0.99 -11.97 -9.53
CA ALA A 117 -2.36 -12.24 -9.12
C ALA A 117 -3.36 -12.01 -10.27
N LEU A 118 -3.25 -10.90 -11.01
CA LEU A 118 -4.10 -10.63 -12.17
C LEU A 118 -3.93 -11.67 -13.29
N GLU A 119 -2.70 -12.03 -13.62
CA GLU A 119 -2.41 -13.04 -14.63
C GLU A 119 -3.00 -14.41 -14.25
N SER A 120 -2.94 -14.78 -12.96
CA SER A 120 -3.57 -16.01 -12.46
C SER A 120 -5.10 -16.04 -12.62
N MET A 121 -5.72 -14.86 -12.74
CA MET A 121 -7.15 -14.68 -13.02
C MET A 121 -7.45 -14.54 -14.52
N GLY A 122 -6.45 -14.61 -15.39
CA GLY A 122 -6.59 -14.43 -16.83
C GLY A 122 -6.74 -12.97 -17.27
N LEU A 123 -6.32 -12.02 -16.43
CA LEU A 123 -6.39 -10.59 -16.70
C LEU A 123 -5.01 -10.06 -17.13
N ASP A 124 -4.98 -9.18 -18.15
CA ASP A 124 -3.77 -8.43 -18.50
C ASP A 124 -3.57 -7.29 -17.48
N PRO A 125 -2.44 -7.22 -16.76
CA PRO A 125 -2.18 -6.16 -15.80
C PRO A 125 -1.98 -4.77 -16.44
N LYS A 126 -1.50 -4.69 -17.69
CA LYS A 126 -1.17 -3.41 -18.36
C LYS A 126 -2.34 -2.41 -18.45
N PRO A 127 -3.57 -2.81 -18.84
CA PRO A 127 -4.71 -1.87 -18.87
C PRO A 127 -5.27 -1.51 -17.48
N VAL A 128 -4.83 -2.20 -16.42
CA VAL A 128 -5.31 -1.99 -15.03
C VAL A 128 -4.38 -1.08 -14.23
N CYS A 129 -3.08 -1.10 -14.57
CA CYS A 129 -2.04 -0.22 -14.06
C CYS A 129 -2.05 1.15 -14.76
#